data_AF-W7IIR2-F1
#
_entry.id   AF-W7IIR2-F1
#
_cell.length_a   1.000
_cell.length_b   1.000
_cell.length_c   1.000
_cell.angle_alpha   90.00
_cell.angle_beta   90.00
_cell.angle_gamma   90.00
#
_symmetry.space_group_name_H-M   'P 1'
#
loop_
_entity.id
_entity.type
_entity.pdbx_description
1 polymer ?
#
loop_
_entity_poly.entity_id
_entity_poly.type
_entity_poly.pdbx_seq_one_letter_code
_entity_poly.pdbx_strand_id
1 'polypeptide(L)'
;MVTVRPFRTSDADDAYRLRRLAFGGPREVDPDWAGAPGWTGLTAELGGQRVGFARIWEYRQFFGGRAVPMGGIASVAVAAHARGRGVASALLDESLPLMREAGQGISTLFPYVVRPYRQRGWEHAGVLERATVPLAGLASAPRSTREVRPATVADLGEVHRAYLRTASTIDGPLDRGTSAFTLEDALDLDLLTVVPGPDGITGYLSADRPDGESLHVHDFVADDADTAHALLHQLASWAGHTEVATVRVLDSALFDLLIPGAVTRGSHVETWMLRVVDLPTALADRGWPHAPDLTVDLDVTDRHAPWNAGRWRLTAAGGTVHCERGGDGTVRLAARALGPWYSGASSTAELRRAGLLDGDPAAARALDLLTGAPGGPRTADAF
;
A
#
# COMPACT_ATOMS: atom_id res chain seq x y z
N MET A 1 5.19 32.13 -11.06
CA MET A 1 4.21 31.39 -10.24
C MET A 1 4.11 29.98 -10.80
N VAL A 2 3.93 28.98 -9.95
CA VAL A 2 3.66 27.61 -10.41
C VAL A 2 2.17 27.49 -10.67
N THR A 3 1.78 26.98 -11.84
CA THR A 3 0.39 26.70 -12.18
C THR A 3 0.25 25.20 -12.35
N VAL A 4 -0.76 24.60 -11.72
CA VAL A 4 -1.05 23.17 -11.84
C VAL A 4 -2.37 23.00 -12.57
N ARG A 5 -2.46 21.97 -13.40
CA ARG A 5 -3.70 21.60 -14.10
C ARG A 5 -3.76 20.09 -14.33
N PRO A 6 -4.97 19.54 -14.57
CA PRO A 6 -5.12 18.16 -15.01
C PRO A 6 -4.25 17.83 -16.23
N PHE A 7 -3.66 16.64 -16.20
CA PHE A 7 -2.97 16.02 -17.33
C PHE A 7 -3.95 15.79 -18.49
N ARG A 8 -3.44 15.95 -19.71
CA ARG A 8 -4.15 15.62 -20.95
C ARG A 8 -3.27 14.69 -21.78
N THR A 9 -3.86 13.88 -22.65
CA THR A 9 -3.09 12.98 -23.53
C THR A 9 -2.07 13.73 -24.39
N SER A 10 -2.33 14.98 -24.77
CA SER A 10 -1.36 15.86 -25.45
C SER A 10 -0.10 16.17 -24.64
N ASP A 11 -0.12 15.92 -23.32
CA ASP A 11 1.00 16.13 -22.42
C ASP A 11 1.88 14.88 -22.25
N ALA A 12 1.47 13.74 -22.84
CA ALA A 12 2.04 12.41 -22.61
C ALA A 12 3.56 12.36 -22.81
N ASP A 13 4.06 12.87 -23.94
CA ASP A 13 5.48 12.80 -24.27
C ASP A 13 6.35 13.61 -23.32
N ASP A 14 5.88 14.80 -22.91
CA ASP A 14 6.62 15.65 -21.96
C ASP A 14 6.58 15.06 -20.55
N ALA A 15 5.41 14.55 -20.13
CA ALA A 15 5.25 13.90 -18.84
C ALA A 15 6.12 12.64 -18.73
N TYR A 16 6.13 11.80 -19.76
CA TYR A 16 6.98 10.62 -19.82
C TYR A 16 8.47 11.00 -19.79
N ARG A 17 8.87 12.02 -20.57
CA ARG A 17 10.26 12.52 -20.55
C ARG A 17 10.66 13.01 -19.15
N LEU A 18 9.81 13.77 -18.46
CA LEU A 18 10.04 14.21 -17.09
C LEU A 18 10.17 13.02 -16.11
N ARG A 19 9.23 12.07 -16.16
CA ARG A 19 9.24 10.85 -15.35
C ARG A 19 10.53 10.05 -15.58
N ARG A 20 10.87 9.78 -16.83
CA ARG A 20 12.06 9.00 -17.21
C ARG A 20 13.34 9.66 -16.72
N LEU A 21 13.45 10.99 -16.82
CA LEU A 21 14.62 11.71 -16.29
C LEU A 21 14.70 11.67 -14.76
N ALA A 22 13.57 11.56 -14.07
CA ALA A 22 13.52 11.49 -12.60
C ALA A 22 13.80 10.08 -12.05
N PHE A 23 13.31 9.03 -12.74
CA PHE A 23 13.28 7.65 -12.21
C PHE A 23 14.01 6.62 -13.08
N GLY A 24 14.54 7.01 -14.24
CA GLY A 24 15.04 6.08 -15.25
C GLY A 24 13.91 5.47 -16.09
N GLY A 25 14.25 4.48 -16.92
CA GLY A 25 13.32 3.79 -17.80
C GLY A 25 13.72 3.82 -19.28
N PRO A 26 13.04 3.04 -20.14
CA PRO A 26 13.36 2.92 -21.56
C PRO A 26 13.22 4.26 -22.29
N ARG A 27 13.94 4.42 -23.42
CA ARG A 27 13.80 5.64 -24.26
C ARG A 27 12.51 5.62 -25.06
N GLU A 28 12.09 4.44 -25.49
CA GLU A 28 10.83 4.22 -26.18
C GLU A 28 9.70 4.26 -25.15
N VAL A 29 8.69 5.09 -25.45
CA VAL A 29 7.50 5.24 -24.64
C VAL A 29 6.58 4.07 -24.94
N ASP A 30 6.11 3.40 -23.91
CA ASP A 30 4.97 2.49 -24.04
C ASP A 30 3.78 3.29 -24.61
N PRO A 31 3.25 2.96 -25.80
CA PRO A 31 2.15 3.69 -26.41
C PRO A 31 0.92 3.80 -25.48
N ASP A 32 0.73 2.82 -24.60
CA ASP A 32 -0.44 2.75 -23.72
C ASP A 32 -0.23 3.48 -22.38
N TRP A 33 0.98 3.94 -22.06
CA TRP A 33 1.30 4.55 -20.76
C TRP A 33 0.35 5.70 -20.35
N ALA A 34 -0.04 6.51 -21.34
CA ALA A 34 -0.87 7.70 -21.14
C ALA A 34 -2.37 7.38 -21.10
N GLY A 35 -2.76 6.26 -21.70
CA GLY A 35 -4.14 5.78 -21.80
C GLY A 35 -4.48 4.66 -20.83
N ALA A 36 -3.48 4.12 -20.12
CA ALA A 36 -3.68 3.06 -19.14
C ALA A 36 -4.76 3.47 -18.12
N PRO A 37 -5.75 2.61 -17.85
CA PRO A 37 -6.84 2.94 -16.94
C PRO A 37 -6.39 3.05 -15.48
N GLY A 38 -7.29 3.50 -14.62
CA GLY A 38 -7.09 3.49 -13.17
C GLY A 38 -6.15 4.57 -12.64
N TRP A 39 -5.89 5.65 -13.37
CA TRP A 39 -5.20 6.81 -12.80
C TRP A 39 -5.60 8.14 -13.45
N THR A 40 -5.44 9.21 -12.68
CA THR A 40 -5.51 10.59 -13.16
C THR A 40 -4.17 11.29 -12.95
N GLY A 41 -3.87 12.28 -13.79
CA GLY A 41 -2.59 12.97 -13.78
C GLY A 41 -2.72 14.47 -13.50
N LEU A 42 -1.64 15.04 -12.96
CA LEU A 42 -1.45 16.47 -12.82
C LEU A 42 -0.16 16.89 -13.53
N THR A 43 -0.20 18.05 -14.18
CA THR A 43 0.99 18.70 -14.73
C THR A 43 1.19 20.06 -14.08
N ALA A 44 2.45 20.45 -13.91
CA ALA A 44 2.82 21.75 -13.36
C ALA A 44 3.66 22.55 -14.35
N GLU A 45 3.34 23.83 -14.50
CA GLU A 45 4.02 24.78 -15.37
C GLU A 45 4.68 25.90 -14.55
N LEU A 46 5.86 26.32 -14.99
CA LEU A 46 6.60 27.45 -14.44
C LEU A 46 7.15 28.29 -15.60
N GLY A 47 6.69 29.54 -15.73
CA GLY A 47 7.09 30.40 -16.83
C GLY A 47 6.63 29.91 -18.21
N GLY A 48 5.46 29.26 -18.28
CA GLY A 48 4.90 28.71 -19.52
C GLY A 48 5.53 27.39 -19.98
N GLN A 49 6.48 26.84 -19.23
CA GLN A 49 7.10 25.54 -19.51
C GLN A 49 6.61 24.49 -18.53
N ARG A 50 6.29 23.29 -19.03
CA ARG A 50 5.97 22.15 -18.17
C ARG A 50 7.22 21.67 -17.45
N VAL A 51 7.16 21.67 -16.13
CA VAL A 51 8.29 21.35 -15.25
C VAL A 51 7.94 20.32 -14.20
N GLY A 52 6.68 19.88 -14.10
CA GLY A 52 6.28 18.86 -13.16
C GLY A 52 5.16 17.96 -13.65
N PHE A 53 5.13 16.76 -13.10
CA PHE A 53 4.12 15.74 -13.34
C PHE A 53 3.90 14.94 -12.05
N ALA A 54 2.66 14.53 -11.80
CA ALA A 54 2.32 13.55 -10.76
C ALA A 54 1.16 12.68 -11.25
N ARG A 55 1.14 11.43 -10.79
CA ARG A 55 0.06 10.47 -11.03
C ARG A 55 -0.68 10.19 -9.72
N ILE A 56 -1.99 10.02 -9.81
CA ILE A 56 -2.87 9.57 -8.74
C ILE A 56 -3.54 8.30 -9.24
N TRP A 57 -3.12 7.14 -8.73
CA TRP A 57 -3.77 5.88 -9.01
C TRP A 57 -5.09 5.75 -8.25
N GLU A 58 -6.08 5.15 -8.91
CA GLU A 58 -7.37 4.75 -8.36
C GLU A 58 -7.25 3.33 -7.83
N TYR A 59 -6.69 3.22 -6.63
CA TYR A 59 -6.57 1.95 -5.92
C TYR A 59 -7.68 1.78 -4.89
N ARG A 60 -7.76 0.57 -4.36
CA ARG A 60 -8.31 0.34 -3.03
C ARG A 60 -7.26 -0.39 -2.21
N GLN A 61 -7.32 -0.25 -0.90
CA GLN A 61 -6.36 -0.84 0.03
C GLN A 61 -7.11 -1.49 1.19
N PHE A 62 -6.74 -2.70 1.56
CA PHE A 62 -7.40 -3.44 2.63
C PHE A 62 -7.06 -2.86 4.00
N PHE A 63 -8.09 -2.53 4.77
CA PHE A 63 -8.00 -2.18 6.18
C PHE A 63 -9.21 -2.75 6.95
N GLY A 64 -8.94 -3.56 7.97
CA GLY A 64 -9.93 -4.23 8.80
C GLY A 64 -10.90 -5.10 8.01
N GLY A 65 -10.44 -5.76 6.94
CA GLY A 65 -11.30 -6.59 6.09
C GLY A 65 -11.99 -5.87 4.94
N ARG A 66 -11.88 -4.54 4.83
CA ARG A 66 -12.56 -3.76 3.78
C ARG A 66 -11.57 -3.15 2.81
N ALA A 67 -11.87 -3.24 1.51
CA ALA A 67 -11.13 -2.56 0.46
C ALA A 67 -11.53 -1.07 0.40
N VAL A 68 -10.72 -0.21 1.03
CA VAL A 68 -10.95 1.23 1.17
C VAL A 68 -10.46 1.97 -0.08
N PRO A 69 -11.28 2.84 -0.73
CA PRO A 69 -10.83 3.68 -1.83
C PRO A 69 -9.60 4.52 -1.47
N MET A 70 -8.55 4.46 -2.29
CA MET A 70 -7.24 5.00 -1.98
C MET A 70 -6.59 5.65 -3.20
N GLY A 71 -6.16 6.91 -3.04
CA GLY A 71 -5.40 7.63 -4.05
C GLY A 71 -3.89 7.33 -3.95
N GLY A 72 -3.35 6.55 -4.88
CA GLY A 72 -1.93 6.19 -4.91
C GLY A 72 -1.08 7.26 -5.59
N ILE A 73 -0.33 8.07 -4.83
CA ILE A 73 0.53 9.10 -5.42
C ILE A 73 1.79 8.45 -5.97
N ALA A 74 1.96 8.55 -7.30
CA ALA A 74 3.07 7.95 -8.02
C ALA A 74 3.76 8.95 -8.94
N SER A 75 4.99 8.60 -9.37
CA SER A 75 5.71 9.30 -10.44
C SER A 75 5.81 10.82 -10.27
N VAL A 76 5.94 11.32 -9.04
CA VAL A 76 6.09 12.77 -8.76
C VAL A 76 7.44 13.25 -9.30
N ALA A 77 7.42 13.82 -10.50
CA ALA A 77 8.59 14.26 -11.22
C ALA A 77 8.66 15.79 -11.29
N VAL A 78 9.85 16.35 -11.05
CA VAL A 78 10.13 17.78 -11.21
C VAL A 78 11.42 17.95 -12.00
N ALA A 79 11.36 18.75 -13.07
CA ALA A 79 12.50 19.12 -13.89
C ALA A 79 13.62 19.70 -13.01
N ALA A 80 14.86 19.27 -13.26
CA ALA A 80 16.00 19.57 -12.37
C ALA A 80 16.17 21.08 -12.11
N HIS A 81 16.06 21.91 -13.15
CA HIS A 81 16.19 23.38 -13.07
C HIS A 81 15.03 24.07 -12.32
N ALA A 82 13.92 23.37 -12.08
CA ALA A 82 12.73 23.89 -11.38
C ALA A 82 12.58 23.33 -9.95
N ARG A 83 13.51 22.47 -9.49
CA ARG A 83 13.50 21.94 -8.12
C ARG A 83 13.71 23.06 -7.09
N GLY A 84 13.14 22.89 -5.90
CA GLY A 84 13.19 23.90 -4.83
C GLY A 84 12.30 25.13 -5.07
N ARG A 85 11.54 25.18 -6.17
CA ARG A 85 10.64 26.30 -6.53
C ARG A 85 9.17 26.06 -6.17
N GLY A 86 8.88 25.03 -5.35
CA GLY A 86 7.53 24.71 -4.90
C GLY A 86 6.69 23.85 -5.87
N VAL A 87 7.28 23.32 -6.95
CA VAL A 87 6.54 22.54 -7.97
C VAL A 87 5.89 21.27 -7.41
N ALA A 88 6.66 20.40 -6.74
CA ALA A 88 6.11 19.18 -6.12
C ALA A 88 5.07 19.52 -5.05
N SER A 89 5.31 20.59 -4.30
CA SER A 89 4.37 21.11 -3.31
C SER A 89 3.02 21.44 -3.92
N ALA A 90 3.00 22.22 -5.01
CA ALA A 90 1.77 22.58 -5.71
C ALA A 90 1.05 21.36 -6.30
N LEU A 91 1.79 20.39 -6.87
CA LEU A 91 1.20 19.15 -7.38
C LEU A 91 0.47 18.35 -6.28
N LEU A 92 1.07 18.27 -5.08
CA LEU A 92 0.48 17.56 -3.95
C LEU A 92 -0.67 18.34 -3.30
N ASP A 93 -0.66 19.66 -3.35
CA ASP A 93 -1.76 20.48 -2.83
C ASP A 93 -3.02 20.30 -3.70
N GLU A 94 -2.85 20.26 -5.02
CA GLU A 94 -3.95 20.01 -5.98
C GLU A 94 -4.41 18.55 -6.04
N SER A 95 -3.59 17.58 -5.62
CA SER A 95 -4.03 16.18 -5.61
C SER A 95 -5.06 15.90 -4.50
N LEU A 96 -5.01 16.62 -3.37
CA LEU A 96 -5.92 16.43 -2.25
C LEU A 96 -7.40 16.65 -2.56
N PRO A 97 -7.82 17.79 -3.16
CA PRO A 97 -9.22 17.97 -3.53
C PRO A 97 -9.67 16.95 -4.57
N LEU A 98 -8.82 16.59 -5.55
CA LEU A 98 -9.16 15.58 -6.56
C LEU A 98 -9.42 14.20 -5.94
N MET A 99 -8.54 13.74 -5.04
CA MET A 99 -8.74 12.48 -4.33
C MET A 99 -10.03 12.51 -3.49
N ARG A 100 -10.31 13.63 -2.81
CA ARG A 100 -11.53 13.81 -2.04
C ARG A 100 -12.79 13.74 -2.91
N GLU A 101 -12.79 14.45 -4.04
CA GLU A 101 -13.91 14.46 -4.99
C GLU A 101 -14.16 13.07 -5.59
N ALA A 102 -13.10 12.28 -5.77
CA ALA A 102 -13.17 10.89 -6.21
C ALA A 102 -13.59 9.91 -5.10
N GLY A 103 -13.89 10.38 -3.88
CA GLY A 103 -14.26 9.53 -2.75
C GLY A 103 -13.09 8.74 -2.15
N GLN A 104 -11.84 9.10 -2.45
CA GLN A 104 -10.66 8.45 -1.90
C GLN A 104 -10.36 9.03 -0.51
N GLY A 105 -10.89 8.39 0.53
CA GLY A 105 -10.72 8.83 1.93
C GLY A 105 -9.27 8.79 2.41
N ILE A 106 -8.42 7.97 1.79
CA ILE A 106 -7.00 7.84 2.12
C ILE A 106 -6.10 7.95 0.89
N SER A 107 -4.82 8.22 1.12
CA SER A 107 -3.79 8.23 0.08
C SER A 107 -2.50 7.59 0.58
N THR A 108 -1.85 6.79 -0.26
CA THR A 108 -0.54 6.21 0.03
C THR A 108 0.49 6.44 -1.07
N LEU A 109 1.77 6.31 -0.69
CA LEU A 109 2.93 6.49 -1.59
C LEU A 109 4.21 5.91 -1.00
N PHE A 110 5.21 5.68 -1.87
CA PHE A 110 6.59 5.37 -1.49
C PHE A 110 7.49 6.61 -1.67
N PRO A 111 8.01 7.21 -0.57
CA PRO A 111 8.76 8.47 -0.66
C PRO A 111 10.27 8.26 -0.85
N TYR A 112 10.84 8.75 -1.95
CA TYR A 112 12.30 8.99 -2.03
C TYR A 112 12.75 10.21 -1.21
N VAL A 113 11.90 11.24 -1.15
CA VAL A 113 12.13 12.45 -0.36
C VAL A 113 10.95 12.69 0.58
N VAL A 114 11.20 12.69 1.88
CA VAL A 114 10.13 12.62 2.89
C VAL A 114 9.48 13.97 3.21
N ARG A 115 10.29 15.04 3.22
CA ARG A 115 9.86 16.38 3.68
C ARG A 115 8.59 16.94 3.02
N PRO A 116 8.43 16.94 1.68
CA PRO A 116 7.25 17.54 1.06
C PRO A 116 5.93 16.82 1.42
N TYR A 117 5.99 15.50 1.62
CA TYR A 117 4.86 14.66 2.03
C TYR A 117 4.49 14.87 3.50
N ARG A 118 5.49 14.85 4.41
CA ARG A 118 5.27 15.13 5.84
C ARG A 118 4.67 16.51 6.10
N GLN A 119 5.12 17.51 5.34
CA GLN A 119 4.58 18.87 5.42
C GLN A 119 3.10 18.95 5.03
N ARG A 120 2.57 17.94 4.35
CA ARG A 120 1.20 17.77 3.90
C ARG A 120 0.49 16.61 4.57
N GLY A 121 0.98 16.15 5.72
CA GLY A 121 0.26 15.19 6.56
C GLY A 121 0.32 13.72 6.13
N TRP A 122 1.13 13.36 5.13
CA TRP A 122 1.56 11.96 4.97
C TRP A 122 2.61 11.61 6.03
N GLU A 123 2.57 10.38 6.53
CA GLU A 123 3.60 9.83 7.42
C GLU A 123 3.76 8.33 7.21
N HIS A 124 4.91 7.79 7.59
CA HIS A 124 5.17 6.35 7.50
C HIS A 124 4.10 5.54 8.22
N ALA A 125 3.54 4.58 7.51
CA ALA A 125 2.35 3.84 7.96
C ALA A 125 2.41 2.33 7.65
N GLY A 126 3.49 1.86 7.03
CA GLY A 126 3.74 0.44 6.84
C GLY A 126 4.91 0.16 5.93
N VAL A 127 5.10 -1.11 5.60
CA VAL A 127 6.27 -1.59 4.85
C VAL A 127 5.90 -2.49 3.68
N LEU A 128 6.77 -2.52 2.68
CA LEU A 128 6.96 -3.65 1.79
C LEU A 128 8.30 -4.27 2.19
N GLU A 129 8.28 -5.52 2.62
CA GLU A 129 9.48 -6.25 3.04
C GLU A 129 9.71 -7.44 2.11
N ARG A 130 10.98 -7.67 1.76
CA ARG A 130 11.42 -8.93 1.19
C ARG A 130 12.39 -9.60 2.14
N ALA A 131 12.22 -10.90 2.31
CA ALA A 131 13.08 -11.75 3.11
C ALA A 131 13.94 -12.62 2.20
N THR A 132 15.18 -12.86 2.58
CA THR A 132 16.08 -13.78 1.87
C THR A 132 16.02 -15.16 2.54
N VAL A 133 15.62 -16.17 1.78
CA VAL A 133 15.32 -17.52 2.23
C VAL A 133 16.32 -18.50 1.60
N PRO A 134 17.15 -19.20 2.38
CA PRO A 134 17.99 -20.29 1.88
C PRO A 134 17.12 -21.48 1.43
N LEU A 135 17.22 -21.85 0.16
CA LEU A 135 16.32 -22.83 -0.44
C LEU A 135 16.59 -24.26 0.06
N ALA A 136 17.85 -24.60 0.31
CA ALA A 136 18.22 -25.93 0.79
C ALA A 136 17.56 -26.29 2.14
N GLY A 137 17.29 -25.29 2.99
CA GLY A 137 16.60 -25.49 4.27
C GLY A 137 15.11 -25.82 4.11
N LEU A 138 14.48 -25.38 3.01
CA LEU A 138 13.04 -25.56 2.80
C LEU A 138 12.62 -27.02 2.62
N ALA A 139 13.53 -27.91 2.18
CA ALA A 139 13.27 -29.34 2.06
C ALA A 139 12.92 -30.02 3.41
N SER A 140 13.22 -29.36 4.53
CA SER A 140 12.85 -29.82 5.88
C SER A 140 11.42 -29.47 6.29
N ALA A 141 10.68 -28.72 5.46
CA ALA A 141 9.26 -28.46 5.69
C ALA A 141 8.49 -29.79 5.78
N PRO A 142 7.42 -29.87 6.61
CA PRO A 142 6.58 -31.06 6.66
C PRO A 142 6.14 -31.52 5.27
N ARG A 143 5.98 -32.83 5.08
CA ARG A 143 5.51 -33.37 3.80
C ARG A 143 4.08 -32.92 3.53
N SER A 144 3.81 -32.58 2.28
CA SER A 144 2.45 -32.32 1.80
C SER A 144 1.98 -33.43 0.87
N THR A 145 0.67 -33.61 0.80
CA THR A 145 0.01 -34.48 -0.20
C THR A 145 -0.59 -33.69 -1.37
N ARG A 146 -0.52 -32.36 -1.33
CA ARG A 146 -1.05 -31.50 -2.38
C ARG A 146 -0.21 -31.60 -3.64
N GLU A 147 -0.87 -31.57 -4.78
CA GLU A 147 -0.23 -31.44 -6.08
C GLU A 147 0.01 -29.96 -6.39
N VAL A 148 1.15 -29.65 -6.98
CA VAL A 148 1.47 -28.33 -7.51
C VAL A 148 1.60 -28.42 -9.04
N ARG A 149 1.08 -27.43 -9.76
CA ARG A 149 1.23 -27.37 -11.23
C ARG A 149 1.37 -25.93 -11.70
N PRO A 150 1.95 -25.69 -12.90
CA PRO A 150 1.86 -24.39 -13.54
C PRO A 150 0.41 -23.94 -13.72
N ALA A 151 0.18 -22.65 -13.55
CA ALA A 151 -1.09 -22.00 -13.83
C ALA A 151 -1.31 -21.87 -15.35
N THR A 152 -2.57 -21.73 -15.72
CA THR A 152 -3.03 -21.41 -17.06
C THR A 152 -3.91 -20.15 -17.01
N VAL A 153 -4.26 -19.60 -18.18
CA VAL A 153 -5.21 -18.47 -18.27
C VAL A 153 -6.52 -18.76 -17.54
N ALA A 154 -6.98 -20.02 -17.55
CA ALA A 154 -8.22 -20.42 -16.86
C ALA A 154 -8.12 -20.34 -15.33
N ASP A 155 -6.91 -20.33 -14.76
CA ASP A 155 -6.67 -20.30 -13.32
C ASP A 155 -6.65 -18.86 -12.76
N LEU A 156 -6.48 -17.83 -13.60
CA LEU A 156 -6.25 -16.45 -13.14
C LEU A 156 -7.35 -15.89 -12.24
N GLY A 157 -8.62 -16.21 -12.55
CA GLY A 157 -9.74 -15.81 -11.71
C GLY A 157 -9.73 -16.45 -10.31
N GLU A 158 -9.22 -17.68 -10.19
CA GLU A 158 -9.06 -18.39 -8.91
C GLU A 158 -7.82 -17.90 -8.15
N VAL A 159 -6.71 -17.65 -8.84
CA VAL A 159 -5.48 -17.04 -8.28
C VAL A 159 -5.81 -15.68 -7.67
N HIS A 160 -6.52 -14.83 -8.41
CA HIS A 160 -6.95 -13.53 -7.92
C HIS A 160 -7.85 -13.66 -6.67
N ARG A 161 -8.78 -14.62 -6.65
CA ARG A 161 -9.60 -14.86 -5.45
C ARG A 161 -8.79 -15.35 -4.26
N ALA A 162 -7.78 -16.19 -4.46
CA ALA A 162 -6.85 -16.61 -3.40
C ALA A 162 -6.08 -15.41 -2.83
N TYR A 163 -5.59 -14.52 -3.71
CA TYR A 163 -4.99 -13.25 -3.28
C TYR A 163 -5.95 -12.43 -2.43
N LEU A 164 -7.17 -12.14 -2.92
CA LEU A 164 -8.11 -11.28 -2.21
C LEU A 164 -8.54 -11.86 -0.85
N ARG A 165 -8.71 -13.18 -0.74
CA ARG A 165 -8.98 -13.84 0.55
C ARG A 165 -7.89 -13.52 1.55
N THR A 166 -6.62 -13.74 1.18
CA THR A 166 -5.47 -13.50 2.07
C THR A 166 -5.28 -12.01 2.35
N ALA A 167 -5.23 -11.19 1.29
CA ALA A 167 -5.01 -9.75 1.35
C ALA A 167 -6.05 -9.03 2.24
N SER A 168 -7.31 -9.48 2.21
CA SER A 168 -8.36 -8.89 3.04
C SER A 168 -8.16 -9.09 4.55
N THR A 169 -7.36 -10.07 4.97
CA THR A 169 -7.09 -10.34 6.40
C THR A 169 -5.93 -9.53 6.96
N ILE A 170 -5.26 -8.74 6.10
CA ILE A 170 -4.04 -7.98 6.43
C ILE A 170 -4.32 -6.51 6.18
N ASP A 171 -3.87 -5.64 7.08
CA ASP A 171 -3.93 -4.20 6.86
C ASP A 171 -2.78 -3.76 5.94
N GLY A 172 -3.11 -3.14 4.80
CA GLY A 172 -2.17 -2.53 3.86
C GLY A 172 -2.08 -3.11 2.43
N PRO A 173 -2.43 -4.36 2.09
CA PRO A 173 -2.35 -4.84 0.72
C PRO A 173 -3.32 -4.09 -0.21
N LEU A 174 -2.95 -3.97 -1.49
CA LEU A 174 -3.83 -3.37 -2.49
C LEU A 174 -4.95 -4.34 -2.88
N ASP A 175 -6.11 -3.81 -3.24
CA ASP A 175 -7.15 -4.58 -3.92
C ASP A 175 -6.78 -4.67 -5.41
N ARG A 176 -6.30 -5.85 -5.82
CA ARG A 176 -5.96 -6.12 -7.22
C ARG A 176 -7.18 -6.27 -8.14
N GLY A 177 -8.39 -6.03 -7.64
CA GLY A 177 -9.62 -5.96 -8.43
C GLY A 177 -9.92 -4.59 -9.06
N THR A 178 -9.09 -3.57 -8.84
CA THR A 178 -9.26 -2.28 -9.53
C THR A 178 -8.73 -2.33 -10.97
N SER A 179 -9.14 -1.37 -11.81
CA SER A 179 -8.68 -1.28 -13.20
C SER A 179 -7.20 -0.92 -13.35
N ALA A 180 -6.48 -0.68 -12.25
CA ALA A 180 -5.04 -0.43 -12.26
C ALA A 180 -4.22 -1.74 -12.32
N PHE A 181 -4.88 -2.90 -12.25
CA PHE A 181 -4.25 -4.21 -12.35
C PHE A 181 -4.85 -5.02 -13.51
N THR A 182 -3.99 -5.75 -14.21
CA THR A 182 -4.35 -6.72 -15.24
C THR A 182 -3.92 -8.10 -14.74
N LEU A 183 -4.84 -9.07 -14.69
CA LEU A 183 -4.54 -10.39 -14.11
C LEU A 183 -3.59 -11.20 -15.00
N GLU A 184 -3.69 -10.99 -16.30
CA GLU A 184 -2.88 -11.65 -17.32
C GLU A 184 -1.39 -11.34 -17.17
N ASP A 185 -1.02 -10.18 -16.60
CA ASP A 185 0.37 -9.80 -16.30
C ASP A 185 1.07 -10.85 -15.40
N ALA A 186 0.31 -11.61 -14.60
CA ALA A 186 0.86 -12.68 -13.78
C ALA A 186 1.41 -13.87 -14.59
N LEU A 187 1.00 -14.03 -15.85
CA LEU A 187 1.50 -15.06 -16.76
C LEU A 187 2.78 -14.65 -17.49
N ASP A 188 3.11 -13.35 -17.47
CA ASP A 188 4.37 -12.85 -18.03
C ASP A 188 5.57 -13.10 -17.07
N LEU A 189 5.28 -13.48 -15.83
CA LEU A 189 6.28 -13.90 -14.85
C LEU A 189 6.88 -15.26 -15.24
N ASP A 190 8.14 -15.51 -14.89
CA ASP A 190 8.81 -16.78 -15.20
C ASP A 190 8.12 -17.99 -14.55
N LEU A 191 7.46 -17.77 -13.41
CA LEU A 191 6.74 -18.79 -12.66
C LEU A 191 5.41 -18.25 -12.13
N LEU A 192 4.33 -18.98 -12.47
CA LEU A 192 3.07 -18.94 -11.75
C LEU A 192 2.65 -20.39 -11.46
N THR A 193 2.81 -20.81 -10.21
CA THR A 193 2.47 -22.17 -9.74
C THR A 193 1.22 -22.10 -8.87
N VAL A 194 0.31 -23.06 -9.04
CA VAL A 194 -0.93 -23.15 -8.26
C VAL A 194 -1.03 -24.48 -7.55
N VAL A 195 -1.74 -24.48 -6.42
CA VAL A 195 -2.13 -25.66 -5.65
C VAL A 195 -3.63 -25.83 -5.78
N PRO A 196 -4.11 -26.80 -6.58
CA PRO A 196 -5.53 -27.12 -6.66
C PRO A 196 -6.04 -27.70 -5.33
N GLY A 197 -7.27 -27.37 -4.99
CA GLY A 197 -8.04 -27.97 -3.91
C GLY A 197 -9.48 -28.28 -4.33
N PRO A 198 -10.32 -28.76 -3.40
CA PRO A 198 -11.68 -29.21 -3.70
C PRO A 198 -12.58 -28.12 -4.31
N ASP A 199 -12.43 -26.88 -3.83
CA ASP A 199 -13.30 -25.74 -4.18
C ASP A 199 -12.57 -24.66 -5.00
N GLY A 200 -11.50 -25.04 -5.73
CA GLY A 200 -10.70 -24.11 -6.53
C GLY A 200 -9.23 -24.11 -6.12
N ILE A 201 -8.55 -22.98 -6.24
CA ILE A 201 -7.13 -22.86 -5.88
C ILE A 201 -6.99 -22.50 -4.40
N THR A 202 -6.27 -23.32 -3.64
CA THR A 202 -6.01 -23.11 -2.20
C THR A 202 -4.72 -22.35 -1.93
N GLY A 203 -3.87 -22.19 -2.94
CA GLY A 203 -2.64 -21.42 -2.83
C GLY A 203 -1.93 -21.27 -4.16
N TYR A 204 -1.06 -20.27 -4.26
CA TYR A 204 -0.25 -20.04 -5.43
C TYR A 204 1.08 -19.37 -5.07
N LEU A 205 2.01 -19.46 -6.01
CA LEU A 205 3.30 -18.80 -5.94
C LEU A 205 3.60 -18.14 -7.28
N SER A 206 4.00 -16.87 -7.24
CA SER A 206 4.44 -16.13 -8.43
C SER A 206 5.88 -15.65 -8.26
N ALA A 207 6.72 -15.80 -9.29
CA ALA A 207 8.14 -15.43 -9.21
C ALA A 207 8.79 -15.16 -10.56
N ASP A 208 9.86 -14.35 -10.53
CA ASP A 208 10.76 -14.09 -11.66
C ASP A 208 12.19 -14.58 -11.40
N ARG A 209 12.94 -14.75 -12.49
CA ARG A 209 14.37 -15.05 -12.54
C ARG A 209 15.11 -14.00 -13.37
N PRO A 210 15.24 -12.76 -12.86
CA PRO A 210 15.66 -11.60 -13.66
C PRO A 210 17.08 -11.70 -14.25
N ASP A 211 17.95 -12.50 -13.63
CA ASP A 211 19.36 -12.69 -14.00
C ASP A 211 19.72 -14.17 -14.24
N GLY A 212 18.73 -15.06 -14.17
CA GLY A 212 18.93 -16.51 -14.25
C GLY A 212 19.55 -17.17 -13.03
N GLU A 213 20.06 -16.41 -12.05
CA GLU A 213 20.73 -16.93 -10.84
C GLU A 213 19.89 -16.69 -9.58
N SER A 214 19.02 -15.69 -9.59
CA SER A 214 18.17 -15.27 -8.49
C SER A 214 16.74 -15.74 -8.71
N LEU A 215 16.05 -16.12 -7.62
CA LEU A 215 14.61 -16.37 -7.62
C LEU A 215 13.90 -15.29 -6.79
N HIS A 216 13.08 -14.47 -7.44
CA HIS A 216 12.35 -13.36 -6.82
C HIS A 216 10.86 -13.73 -6.70
N VAL A 217 10.44 -14.19 -5.53
CA VAL A 217 9.06 -14.56 -5.24
C VAL A 217 8.26 -13.31 -4.89
N HIS A 218 7.26 -12.99 -5.70
CA HIS A 218 6.42 -11.81 -5.53
C HIS A 218 5.18 -12.11 -4.69
N ASP A 219 4.56 -13.27 -4.88
CA ASP A 219 3.47 -13.73 -4.03
C ASP A 219 3.76 -15.15 -3.53
N PHE A 220 3.54 -15.37 -2.23
CA PHE A 220 3.46 -16.67 -1.59
C PHE A 220 2.15 -16.69 -0.80
N VAL A 221 1.13 -17.36 -1.34
CA VAL A 221 -0.24 -17.34 -0.81
C VAL A 221 -0.72 -18.77 -0.59
N ALA A 222 -1.22 -19.05 0.61
CA ALA A 222 -1.76 -20.35 0.99
C ALA A 222 -2.88 -20.20 2.02
N ASP A 223 -4.01 -20.88 1.79
CA ASP A 223 -5.15 -20.89 2.70
C ASP A 223 -4.91 -21.75 3.96
N ASP A 224 -4.00 -22.73 3.87
CA ASP A 224 -3.69 -23.66 4.95
C ASP A 224 -2.22 -24.11 4.96
N ALA A 225 -1.79 -24.69 6.08
CA ALA A 225 -0.40 -25.12 6.29
C ALA A 225 0.04 -26.22 5.31
N ASP A 226 -0.84 -27.16 4.95
CA ASP A 226 -0.52 -28.23 4.00
C ASP A 226 -0.24 -27.67 2.60
N THR A 227 -1.06 -26.72 2.15
CA THR A 227 -0.87 -25.96 0.91
C THR A 227 0.43 -25.15 0.94
N ALA A 228 0.70 -24.46 2.04
CA ALA A 228 1.95 -23.74 2.22
C ALA A 228 3.17 -24.67 2.14
N HIS A 229 3.13 -25.84 2.79
CA HIS A 229 4.21 -26.81 2.72
C HIS A 229 4.45 -27.30 1.29
N ALA A 230 3.39 -27.53 0.50
CA ALA A 230 3.54 -27.88 -0.91
C ALA A 230 4.28 -26.79 -1.71
N LEU A 231 3.95 -25.52 -1.48
CA LEU A 231 4.66 -24.38 -2.10
C LEU A 231 6.10 -24.24 -1.59
N LEU A 232 6.37 -24.52 -0.31
CA LEU A 232 7.75 -24.55 0.22
C LEU A 232 8.58 -25.66 -0.42
N HIS A 233 8.01 -26.85 -0.65
CA HIS A 233 8.68 -27.93 -1.38
C HIS A 233 8.93 -27.55 -2.85
N GLN A 234 8.01 -26.82 -3.47
CA GLN A 234 8.22 -26.26 -4.81
C GLN A 234 9.35 -25.22 -4.83
N LEU A 235 9.50 -24.40 -3.79
CA LEU A 235 10.68 -23.53 -3.66
C LEU A 235 11.96 -24.34 -3.41
N ALA A 236 11.89 -25.37 -2.56
CA ALA A 236 13.02 -26.24 -2.26
C ALA A 236 13.55 -26.97 -3.51
N SER A 237 12.71 -27.28 -4.50
CA SER A 237 13.15 -27.94 -5.74
C SER A 237 14.08 -27.08 -6.60
N TRP A 238 14.17 -25.77 -6.35
CA TRP A 238 15.14 -24.88 -6.98
C TRP A 238 16.52 -24.94 -6.33
N ALA A 239 16.64 -25.58 -5.17
CA ALA A 239 17.93 -25.82 -4.53
C ALA A 239 18.85 -26.61 -5.48
N GLY A 240 20.05 -26.08 -5.71
CA GLY A 240 21.01 -26.61 -6.68
C GLY A 240 21.09 -25.83 -8.00
N HIS A 241 20.05 -25.03 -8.34
CA HIS A 241 20.14 -23.99 -9.37
C HIS A 241 20.44 -22.63 -8.76
N THR A 242 19.82 -22.33 -7.62
CA THR A 242 20.08 -21.13 -6.84
C THR A 242 20.15 -21.47 -5.35
N GLU A 243 20.90 -20.67 -4.60
CA GLU A 243 21.11 -20.88 -3.17
C GLU A 243 19.98 -20.24 -2.34
N VAL A 244 19.46 -19.10 -2.80
CA VAL A 244 18.50 -18.27 -2.06
C VAL A 244 17.37 -17.79 -2.95
N ALA A 245 16.19 -17.65 -2.35
CA ALA A 245 15.10 -16.86 -2.92
C ALA A 245 14.89 -15.58 -2.13
N THR A 246 14.54 -14.50 -2.82
CA THR A 246 14.01 -13.29 -2.20
C THR A 246 12.49 -13.36 -2.24
N VAL A 247 11.83 -13.41 -1.08
CA VAL A 247 10.39 -13.60 -0.95
C VAL A 247 9.74 -12.34 -0.38
N ARG A 248 8.78 -11.75 -1.09
CA ARG A 248 7.93 -10.67 -0.54
C ARG A 248 7.08 -11.23 0.60
N VAL A 249 7.14 -10.58 1.76
CA VAL A 249 6.44 -11.03 2.96
C VAL A 249 5.11 -10.28 3.09
N LEU A 250 4.05 -10.86 2.53
CA LEU A 250 2.69 -10.35 2.62
C LEU A 250 2.11 -10.59 4.03
N ASP A 251 2.10 -11.84 4.48
CA ASP A 251 1.71 -12.23 5.85
C ASP A 251 2.94 -12.64 6.65
N SER A 252 3.41 -11.76 7.53
CA SER A 252 4.61 -12.04 8.33
C SER A 252 4.40 -13.15 9.36
N ALA A 253 3.22 -13.24 9.96
CA ALA A 253 2.96 -14.21 11.03
C ALA A 253 2.88 -15.61 10.44
N LEU A 254 2.10 -15.77 9.36
CA LEU A 254 2.02 -17.04 8.64
C LEU A 254 3.40 -17.47 8.13
N PHE A 255 4.15 -16.54 7.52
CA PHE A 255 5.50 -16.82 7.03
C PHE A 255 6.44 -17.30 8.14
N ASP A 256 6.49 -16.62 9.29
CA ASP A 256 7.35 -17.00 10.42
C ASP A 256 6.95 -18.34 11.07
N LEU A 257 5.67 -18.71 11.02
CA LEU A 257 5.18 -19.99 11.57
C LEU A 257 5.49 -21.18 10.67
N LEU A 258 5.65 -20.97 9.36
CA LEU A 258 5.78 -22.03 8.36
C LEU A 258 7.20 -22.28 7.90
N ILE A 259 8.06 -21.27 7.89
CA ILE A 259 9.42 -21.41 7.35
C ILE A 259 10.26 -22.28 8.31
N PRO A 260 10.79 -23.43 7.87
CA PRO A 260 11.46 -24.39 8.76
C PRO A 260 12.91 -24.02 9.10
N GLY A 261 13.46 -22.96 8.50
CA GLY A 261 14.88 -22.59 8.59
C GLY A 261 15.11 -21.12 8.89
N ALA A 262 16.39 -20.76 9.04
CA ALA A 262 16.78 -19.37 9.24
C ALA A 262 16.45 -18.51 8.02
N VAL A 263 15.88 -17.33 8.27
CA VAL A 263 15.56 -16.33 7.24
C VAL A 263 16.29 -15.04 7.57
N THR A 264 16.85 -14.40 6.54
CA THR A 264 17.39 -13.04 6.69
C THR A 264 16.30 -12.03 6.34
N ARG A 265 15.86 -11.28 7.35
CA ARG A 265 14.88 -10.17 7.21
C ARG A 265 15.57 -8.81 7.17
N GLY A 266 14.82 -7.80 6.74
CA GLY A 266 15.29 -6.41 6.76
C GLY A 266 16.32 -6.02 5.69
N SER A 267 16.77 -6.94 4.83
CA SER A 267 17.72 -6.64 3.74
C SER A 267 17.09 -5.77 2.66
N HIS A 268 15.77 -5.89 2.46
CA HIS A 268 15.00 -5.09 1.50
C HIS A 268 13.68 -4.64 2.14
N VAL A 269 13.67 -3.43 2.68
CA VAL A 269 12.47 -2.81 3.28
C VAL A 269 12.24 -1.45 2.64
N GLU A 270 11.06 -1.28 2.06
CA GLU A 270 10.56 -0.02 1.54
C GLU A 270 9.42 0.45 2.44
N THR A 271 9.54 1.64 3.02
CA THR A 271 8.49 2.19 3.89
C THR A 271 7.55 3.06 3.08
N TRP A 272 6.27 2.75 3.07
CA TRP A 272 5.25 3.61 2.47
C TRP A 272 4.65 4.56 3.51
N MET A 273 4.06 5.64 3.02
CA MET A 273 3.36 6.63 3.83
C MET A 273 1.85 6.58 3.59
N LEU A 274 1.08 6.97 4.60
CA LEU A 274 -0.36 7.16 4.50
C LEU A 274 -0.76 8.57 4.95
N ARG A 275 -1.74 9.13 4.26
CA ARG A 275 -2.50 10.32 4.66
C ARG A 275 -3.98 10.02 4.65
N VAL A 276 -4.68 10.49 5.68
CA VAL A 276 -6.14 10.62 5.65
C VAL A 276 -6.49 11.88 4.85
N VAL A 277 -7.12 11.69 3.70
CA VAL A 277 -7.52 12.75 2.76
C VAL A 277 -8.85 13.36 3.22
N ASP A 278 -9.83 12.54 3.58
CA ASP A 278 -11.13 12.97 4.11
C ASP A 278 -11.47 12.10 5.33
N LEU A 279 -11.46 12.71 6.52
CA LEU A 279 -11.56 11.98 7.79
C LEU A 279 -12.87 11.19 7.94
N PRO A 280 -14.07 11.76 7.70
CA PRO A 280 -15.31 11.00 7.77
C PRO A 280 -15.36 9.84 6.77
N THR A 281 -14.94 10.08 5.52
CA THR A 281 -14.93 9.04 4.46
C THR A 281 -13.98 7.89 4.82
N ALA A 282 -12.75 8.21 5.23
CA ALA A 282 -11.77 7.19 5.63
C ALA A 282 -12.27 6.30 6.77
N LEU A 283 -12.86 6.90 7.81
CA LEU A 283 -13.38 6.14 8.95
C LEU A 283 -14.59 5.29 8.60
N ALA A 284 -15.49 5.80 7.75
CA ALA A 284 -16.68 5.05 7.33
C ALA A 284 -16.33 3.87 6.41
N ASP A 285 -15.31 4.01 5.56
CA ASP A 285 -14.91 2.97 4.61
C ASP A 285 -14.04 1.87 5.23
N ARG A 286 -13.26 2.18 6.26
CA ARG A 286 -12.43 1.23 6.99
C ARG A 286 -13.28 0.19 7.73
N GLY A 287 -12.82 -1.06 7.77
CA GLY A 287 -13.41 -2.07 8.63
C GLY A 287 -12.93 -1.96 10.07
N TRP A 288 -13.83 -2.15 11.03
CA TRP A 288 -13.53 -2.02 12.45
C TRP A 288 -13.96 -3.27 13.24
N PRO A 289 -13.43 -4.46 12.91
CA PRO A 289 -13.92 -5.75 13.42
C PRO A 289 -13.83 -5.91 14.94
N HIS A 290 -13.01 -5.08 15.61
CA HIS A 290 -12.78 -5.11 17.05
C HIS A 290 -13.18 -3.81 17.76
N ALA A 291 -13.84 -2.87 17.07
CA ALA A 291 -14.19 -1.60 17.69
C ALA A 291 -15.25 -1.80 18.80
N PRO A 292 -14.95 -1.40 20.04
CA PRO A 292 -15.95 -1.34 21.08
C PRO A 292 -16.86 -0.13 20.87
N ASP A 293 -18.00 -0.11 21.56
CA ASP A 293 -18.82 1.10 21.63
C ASP A 293 -18.07 2.17 22.43
N LEU A 294 -17.74 3.29 21.77
CA LEU A 294 -17.01 4.40 22.39
C LEU A 294 -17.25 5.73 21.67
N THR A 295 -16.90 6.82 22.35
CA THR A 295 -16.87 8.17 21.76
C THR A 295 -15.56 8.86 22.16
N VAL A 296 -14.90 9.48 21.19
CA VAL A 296 -13.71 10.31 21.41
C VAL A 296 -13.84 11.62 20.64
N ASP A 297 -13.64 12.74 21.34
CA ASP A 297 -13.68 14.06 20.74
C ASP A 297 -12.26 14.50 20.33
N LEU A 298 -12.07 14.74 19.04
CA LEU A 298 -10.80 15.09 18.39
C LEU A 298 -10.77 16.58 18.03
N ASP A 299 -9.57 17.16 17.96
CA ASP A 299 -9.29 18.43 17.31
C ASP A 299 -8.11 18.25 16.35
N VAL A 300 -8.39 18.35 15.05
CA VAL A 300 -7.45 18.04 13.99
C VAL A 300 -6.86 19.31 13.41
N THR A 301 -5.52 19.37 13.32
CA THR A 301 -4.82 20.42 12.59
C THR A 301 -4.40 19.93 11.22
N ASP A 302 -5.04 20.44 10.16
CA ASP A 302 -4.66 20.17 8.77
C ASP A 302 -4.75 21.45 7.91
N ARG A 303 -3.60 22.05 7.61
CA ARG A 303 -3.52 23.26 6.81
C ARG A 303 -3.74 23.04 5.30
N HIS A 304 -3.56 21.79 4.83
CA HIS A 304 -3.56 21.45 3.40
C HIS A 304 -4.83 20.73 2.97
N ALA A 305 -5.56 20.17 3.93
CA ALA A 305 -6.95 19.75 3.78
C ALA A 305 -7.80 20.46 4.84
N PRO A 306 -8.16 21.75 4.65
CA PRO A 306 -8.94 22.52 5.63
C PRO A 306 -10.27 21.88 6.01
N TRP A 307 -10.82 21.03 5.14
CA TRP A 307 -12.02 20.27 5.43
C TRP A 307 -11.83 19.23 6.54
N ASN A 308 -10.61 18.75 6.81
CA ASN A 308 -10.32 17.90 7.97
C ASN A 308 -10.06 18.70 9.24
N ALA A 309 -9.73 19.99 9.13
CA ALA A 309 -9.34 20.78 10.30
C ALA A 309 -10.52 21.07 11.24
N GLY A 310 -10.22 21.21 12.52
CA GLY A 310 -11.16 21.55 13.59
C GLY A 310 -11.65 20.35 14.39
N ARG A 311 -12.74 20.56 15.12
CA ARG A 311 -13.26 19.60 16.09
C ARG A 311 -14.17 18.55 15.46
N TRP A 312 -13.98 17.32 15.91
CA TRP A 312 -14.73 16.16 15.49
C TRP A 312 -15.14 15.31 16.68
N ARG A 313 -16.33 14.71 16.61
CA ARG A 313 -16.76 13.64 17.48
C ARG A 313 -16.70 12.33 16.72
N LEU A 314 -15.78 11.46 17.11
CA LEU A 314 -15.70 10.09 16.61
C LEU A 314 -16.57 9.20 17.49
N THR A 315 -17.48 8.44 16.89
CA THR A 315 -18.31 7.46 17.59
C THR A 315 -18.17 6.11 16.92
N ALA A 316 -17.82 5.10 17.72
CA ALA A 316 -17.84 3.71 17.32
C ALA A 316 -19.09 3.04 17.91
N ALA A 317 -19.89 2.38 17.07
CA ALA A 317 -21.08 1.68 17.50
C ALA A 317 -21.38 0.53 16.53
N GLY A 318 -21.63 -0.68 17.03
CA GLY A 318 -22.08 -1.80 16.19
C GLY A 318 -21.11 -2.18 15.06
N GLY A 319 -19.80 -2.04 15.30
CA GLY A 319 -18.75 -2.38 14.32
C GLY A 319 -18.53 -1.34 13.21
N THR A 320 -19.19 -0.18 13.29
CA THR A 320 -18.92 0.97 12.42
C THR A 320 -18.33 2.13 13.21
N VAL A 321 -17.57 2.97 12.52
CA VAL A 321 -17.00 4.20 13.10
C VAL A 321 -17.43 5.38 12.23
N HIS A 322 -18.05 6.35 12.86
CA HIS A 322 -18.51 7.58 12.21
C HIS A 322 -17.86 8.79 12.87
N CYS A 323 -17.76 9.86 12.10
CA CYS A 323 -17.11 11.10 12.54
C CYS A 323 -17.94 12.28 12.09
N GLU A 324 -18.40 13.09 13.03
CA GLU A 324 -19.19 14.28 12.78
C GLU A 324 -18.52 15.52 13.37
N ARG A 325 -18.87 16.70 12.84
CA ARG A 325 -18.35 17.97 13.34
C ARG A 325 -18.80 18.18 14.80
N GLY A 326 -17.90 18.62 15.66
CA GLY A 326 -18.23 19.00 17.03
C GLY A 326 -17.36 18.33 18.09
N GLY A 327 -17.87 18.29 19.32
CA GLY A 327 -17.13 17.79 20.47
C GLY A 327 -16.17 18.81 21.08
N ASP A 328 -15.51 18.38 22.15
CA ASP A 328 -14.69 19.24 23.00
C ASP A 328 -13.21 19.31 22.58
N GLY A 329 -12.78 18.47 21.63
CA GLY A 329 -11.39 18.42 21.18
C GLY A 329 -10.42 17.87 22.22
N THR A 330 -10.87 16.88 23.00
CA THR A 330 -10.12 16.25 24.10
C THR A 330 -8.78 15.66 23.68
N VAL A 331 -8.67 15.21 22.43
CA VAL A 331 -7.43 14.70 21.81
C VAL A 331 -7.10 15.55 20.60
N ARG A 332 -5.90 16.14 20.59
CA ARG A 332 -5.42 16.98 19.49
C ARG A 332 -4.49 16.19 18.60
N LEU A 333 -4.76 16.15 17.29
CA LEU A 333 -3.92 15.44 16.31
C LEU A 333 -3.48 16.37 15.19
N ALA A 334 -2.20 16.34 14.85
CA ALA A 334 -1.76 16.85 13.56
C ALA A 334 -2.25 15.90 12.46
N ALA A 335 -2.52 16.41 11.24
CA ALA A 335 -2.88 15.56 10.09
C ALA A 335 -1.92 14.39 9.86
N ARG A 336 -0.64 14.63 10.16
CA ARG A 336 0.45 13.65 10.06
C ARG A 336 0.34 12.49 11.06
N ALA A 337 -0.39 12.66 12.16
CA ALA A 337 -0.67 11.62 13.14
C ALA A 337 -1.77 10.66 12.67
N LEU A 338 -2.67 11.13 11.78
CA LEU A 338 -3.84 10.37 11.37
C LEU A 338 -3.45 9.11 10.58
N GLY A 339 -2.44 9.18 9.71
CA GLY A 339 -2.05 8.04 8.88
C GLY A 339 -1.52 6.83 9.67
N PRO A 340 -0.50 7.01 10.53
CA PRO A 340 0.03 5.93 11.36
C PRO A 340 -0.98 5.42 12.38
N TRP A 341 -1.84 6.28 12.94
CA TRP A 341 -2.94 5.82 13.79
C TRP A 341 -3.95 5.00 12.98
N TYR A 342 -4.51 5.54 11.90
CA TYR A 342 -5.54 4.91 11.08
C TYR A 342 -5.14 3.52 10.57
N SER A 343 -3.88 3.37 10.18
CA SER A 343 -3.31 2.11 9.71
C SER A 343 -3.00 1.11 10.83
N GLY A 344 -3.01 1.54 12.09
CA GLY A 344 -2.55 0.75 13.22
C GLY A 344 -1.03 0.68 13.36
N ALA A 345 -0.26 1.41 12.54
CA ALA A 345 1.21 1.39 12.57
C ALA A 345 1.83 2.09 13.78
N SER A 346 1.08 2.90 14.52
CA SER A 346 1.56 3.57 15.73
C SER A 346 0.44 3.76 16.73
N SER A 347 0.76 3.51 18.00
CA SER A 347 -0.12 3.81 19.12
C SER A 347 -0.21 5.32 19.39
N THR A 348 -1.29 5.76 20.04
CA THR A 348 -1.42 7.14 20.48
C THR A 348 -0.32 7.56 21.45
N ALA A 349 0.23 6.63 22.24
CA ALA A 349 1.38 6.88 23.12
C ALA A 349 2.67 7.19 22.35
N GLU A 350 2.94 6.48 21.24
CA GLU A 350 4.07 6.77 20.35
C GLU A 350 3.89 8.09 19.62
N LEU A 351 2.69 8.35 19.09
CA LEU A 351 2.35 9.62 18.44
C LEU A 351 2.52 10.80 19.40
N ARG A 352 2.15 10.64 20.68
CA ARG A 352 2.38 11.65 21.72
C ARG A 352 3.86 11.89 21.97
N ARG A 353 4.67 10.83 22.13
CA ARG A 353 6.13 10.95 22.31
C ARG A 353 6.81 11.59 21.10
N ALA A 354 6.28 11.38 19.90
CA ALA A 354 6.75 12.01 18.66
C ALA A 354 6.27 13.47 18.49
N GLY A 355 5.44 13.99 19.41
CA GLY A 355 4.89 15.35 19.34
C GLY A 355 3.82 15.54 18.27
N LEU A 356 3.15 14.46 17.85
CA LEU A 356 2.11 14.47 16.83
C LEU A 356 0.69 14.42 17.40
N LEU A 357 0.56 14.02 18.66
CA LEU A 357 -0.68 13.93 19.41
C LEU A 357 -0.52 14.59 20.79
N ASP A 358 -1.54 15.30 21.25
CA ASP A 358 -1.62 15.84 22.61
C ASP A 358 -3.08 15.77 23.13
N GLY A 359 -3.34 16.23 24.36
CA GLY A 359 -4.65 16.15 25.00
C GLY A 359 -4.69 15.09 26.10
N ASP A 360 -5.89 14.60 26.45
CA ASP A 360 -6.08 13.60 27.51
C ASP A 360 -5.52 12.22 27.10
N PRO A 361 -4.52 11.66 27.81
CA PRO A 361 -3.98 10.34 27.52
C PRO A 361 -4.99 9.20 27.64
N ALA A 362 -6.00 9.29 28.51
CA ALA A 362 -7.01 8.25 28.66
C ALA A 362 -7.95 8.22 27.46
N ALA A 363 -8.42 9.40 27.01
CA ALA A 363 -9.20 9.53 25.78
C ALA A 363 -8.42 9.10 24.54
N ALA A 364 -7.13 9.45 24.45
CA ALA A 364 -6.28 9.06 23.34
C ALA A 364 -6.13 7.53 23.25
N ARG A 365 -5.90 6.82 24.36
CA ARG A 365 -5.83 5.35 24.36
C ARG A 365 -7.12 4.66 23.89
N ALA A 366 -8.27 5.31 24.00
CA ALA A 366 -9.52 4.76 23.47
C ALA A 366 -9.48 4.64 21.92
N LEU A 367 -8.71 5.51 21.24
CA LEU A 367 -8.49 5.41 19.80
C LEU A 367 -7.70 4.18 19.38
N ASP A 368 -6.77 3.71 20.24
CA ASP A 368 -5.99 2.50 19.97
C ASP A 368 -6.86 1.23 20.01
N LEU A 369 -7.98 1.25 20.76
CA LEU A 369 -8.93 0.13 20.80
C LEU A 369 -9.61 -0.10 19.45
N LEU A 370 -9.77 0.95 18.64
CA LEU A 370 -10.41 0.85 17.32
C LEU A 370 -9.51 0.11 16.33
N THR A 371 -8.22 0.44 16.34
CA THR A 371 -7.23 -0.14 15.42
C THR A 371 -6.75 -1.52 15.87
N GLY A 372 -7.05 -1.92 17.11
CA GLY A 372 -6.51 -3.12 17.72
C GLY A 372 -5.06 -2.94 18.16
N ALA A 373 -4.39 -4.04 18.50
CA ALA A 373 -2.96 -4.01 18.81
C ALA A 373 -2.18 -3.50 17.59
N PRO A 374 -1.22 -2.56 17.74
CA PRO A 374 -0.44 -2.05 16.63
C PRO A 374 0.25 -3.19 15.88
N GLY A 375 -0.17 -3.43 14.64
CA GLY A 375 0.54 -4.27 13.69
C GLY A 375 1.55 -3.45 12.91
N GLY A 376 2.47 -4.09 12.20
CA GLY A 376 3.19 -3.42 11.11
C GLY A 376 2.39 -3.63 9.83
N PRO A 377 1.63 -2.65 9.31
CA PRO A 377 0.87 -2.81 8.08
C PRO A 377 1.80 -3.10 6.92
N ARG A 378 1.36 -3.96 6.01
CA ARG A 378 2.20 -4.51 4.93
C ARG A 378 1.50 -4.46 3.60
N THR A 379 2.28 -4.34 2.54
CA THR A 379 1.79 -4.49 1.17
C THR A 379 2.74 -5.38 0.37
N ALA A 380 2.21 -6.05 -0.64
CA ALA A 380 3.00 -6.79 -1.63
C ALA A 380 3.38 -5.92 -2.83
N ASP A 381 2.80 -4.73 -2.97
CA ASP A 381 2.81 -3.93 -4.19
C ASP A 381 3.46 -2.57 -3.97
N ALA A 382 4.30 -2.15 -4.92
CA ALA A 382 4.89 -0.81 -5.00
C ALA A 382 4.48 -0.14 -6.32
N PHE A 383 4.38 1.20 -6.35
CA PHE A 383 3.81 1.96 -7.47
C PHE A 383 4.39 3.37 -7.64
#